data_AF-W1YM73-F1
#
_entry.id   AF-W1YM73-F1
#
_cell.length_a   1.000
_cell.length_b   1.000
_cell.length_c   1.000
_cell.angle_alpha   90.00
_cell.angle_beta   90.00
_cell.angle_gamma   90.00
#
_symmetry.space_group_name_H-M   'P 1'
#
loop_
_entity.id
_entity.type
_entity.pdbx_description
1 polymer ?
#
loop_
_entity_poly.entity_id
_entity_poly.type
_entity_poly.pdbx_seq_one_letter_code
_entity_poly.pdbx_strand_id
1 'polypeptide(L)' 'GWGEPEATLPLSDLPGVLAPAAPGHRDLLASYRRTLPGDDGDRGLRVLVAYGRTHLYEGHGSAPVVALARA' A
#
# COMPACT_ATOMS: atom_id res chain seq x y z
N GLY A 1 5.48 -10.14 -11.25
CA GLY A 1 5.68 -9.02 -10.29
C GLY A 1 4.90 -7.80 -10.76
N TRP A 2 4.99 -6.67 -10.06
CA TRP A 2 4.24 -5.45 -10.43
C TRP A 2 4.93 -4.58 -11.52
N GLY A 3 6.12 -4.96 -12.01
CA GLY A 3 6.88 -4.08 -12.92
C GLY A 3 7.36 -2.81 -12.22
N GLU A 4 7.65 -1.76 -12.98
CA GLU A 4 8.09 -0.46 -12.45
C GLU A 4 6.90 0.35 -11.91
N PRO A 5 7.01 0.93 -10.70
CA PRO A 5 5.97 1.81 -10.16
C PRO A 5 5.93 3.17 -10.86
N GLU A 6 4.75 3.80 -10.91
CA GLU A 6 4.61 5.20 -11.35
C GLU A 6 5.14 6.17 -10.28
N ALA A 7 4.99 5.83 -9.00
CA ALA A 7 5.54 6.55 -7.87
C ALA A 7 5.71 5.63 -6.66
N THR A 8 6.61 6.01 -5.75
CA THR A 8 6.83 5.33 -4.46
C THR A 8 7.01 6.33 -3.34
N LEU A 9 6.54 5.98 -2.15
CA LEU A 9 6.86 6.67 -0.90
C LEU A 9 6.91 5.66 0.28
N PRO A 10 7.57 5.99 1.40
CA PRO A 10 7.40 5.27 2.67
C PRO A 10 5.93 5.22 3.11
N LEU A 11 5.50 4.16 3.77
CA LEU A 11 4.18 4.13 4.40
C LEU A 11 4.12 5.11 5.58
N SER A 12 5.21 5.26 6.33
CA SER A 12 5.30 6.16 7.48
C SER A 12 5.25 7.66 7.14
N ASP A 13 5.35 8.02 5.87
CA ASP A 13 5.16 9.40 5.41
C ASP A 13 3.66 9.79 5.41
N LEU A 14 2.75 8.80 5.45
CA LEU A 14 1.31 9.04 5.56
C LEU A 14 0.92 9.35 7.02
N PRO A 15 0.17 10.44 7.28
CA PRO A 15 -0.26 10.79 8.62
C PRO A 15 -1.04 9.65 9.30
N GLY A 16 -0.60 9.27 10.51
CA GLY A 16 -1.23 8.21 11.31
C GLY A 16 -0.88 6.78 10.89
N VAL A 17 -0.10 6.59 9.81
CA VAL A 17 0.44 5.29 9.42
C VAL A 17 1.81 5.11 10.06
N LEU A 18 2.02 4.00 10.75
CA LEU A 18 3.31 3.66 11.36
C LEU A 18 4.17 2.85 10.39
N ALA A 19 5.49 3.02 10.48
CA ALA A 19 6.45 2.17 9.79
C ALA A 19 6.22 0.69 10.18
N PRO A 20 6.04 -0.23 9.21
CA PRO A 20 5.90 -1.66 9.51
C PRO A 20 7.17 -2.24 10.14
N ALA A 21 7.04 -2.94 11.28
CA ALA A 21 8.18 -3.54 11.98
C ALA A 21 8.24 -5.07 11.85
N ALA A 22 7.12 -5.73 11.53
CA ALA A 22 7.07 -7.18 11.36
C ALA A 22 8.00 -7.69 10.23
N PRO A 23 8.72 -8.81 10.41
CA PRO A 23 9.60 -9.36 9.38
C PRO A 23 8.88 -9.61 8.05
N GLY A 24 9.54 -9.28 6.94
CA GLY A 24 8.98 -9.41 5.60
C GLY A 24 8.08 -8.24 5.17
N HIS A 25 7.82 -7.28 6.06
CA HIS A 25 7.14 -6.04 5.72
C HIS A 25 8.14 -4.93 5.41
N ARG A 26 7.84 -4.15 4.37
CA ARG A 26 8.65 -2.99 3.99
C ARG A 26 7.85 -1.71 4.19
N ASP A 27 8.52 -0.68 4.64
CA ASP A 27 8.00 0.68 4.70
C ASP A 27 7.97 1.28 3.28
N LEU A 28 7.03 0.80 2.46
CA LEU A 28 6.92 1.14 1.04
C LEU A 28 5.48 1.03 0.56
N LEU A 29 4.99 2.14 -0.01
CA LEU A 29 3.79 2.25 -0.81
C LEU A 29 4.18 2.56 -2.25
N ALA A 30 3.62 1.83 -3.20
CA ALA A 30 3.87 2.02 -4.62
C ALA A 30 2.57 2.15 -5.41
N SER A 31 2.53 3.11 -6.34
CA SER A 31 1.44 3.24 -7.29
C SER A 31 1.80 2.57 -8.62
N TYR A 32 0.82 1.92 -9.22
CA TYR A 32 0.96 1.26 -10.52
C TYR A 32 -0.22 1.60 -11.42
N ARG A 33 0.06 1.67 -12.72
CA ARG A 33 -0.97 1.62 -13.75
C ARG A 33 -1.04 0.21 -14.33
N ARG A 34 -2.26 -0.26 -14.56
CA ARG A 34 -2.58 -1.52 -15.23
C ARG A 34 -3.55 -1.27 -16.36
N THR A 35 -3.38 -2.01 -17.43
CA THR A 35 -4.39 -2.11 -18.46
C THR A 35 -5.14 -3.41 -18.20
N LEU A 36 -6.45 -3.30 -18.05
CA LEU A 36 -7.36 -4.43 -17.92
C LEU A 36 -8.20 -4.52 -19.20
N PRO A 37 -8.44 -5.73 -19.73
CA PRO A 37 -9.44 -5.91 -20.76
C PRO A 37 -10.82 -5.48 -20.25
N GLY A 38 -11.61 -4.85 -21.10
CA GLY A 38 -13.00 -4.49 -20.84
C GLY A 38 -13.86 -4.77 -22.05
N ASP A 39 -15.17 -4.88 -21.83
CA ASP A 39 -16.14 -5.22 -22.89
C ASP A 39 -16.16 -4.19 -24.02
N ASP A 40 -15.90 -2.91 -23.72
CA ASP A 40 -15.80 -1.79 -24.67
C ASP A 40 -14.35 -1.34 -24.95
N GLY A 41 -13.38 -2.24 -24.72
CA GLY A 41 -11.95 -1.99 -24.91
C GLY A 41 -11.13 -1.91 -23.61
N ASP A 42 -9.83 -1.69 -23.77
CA ASP A 42 -8.86 -1.66 -22.68
C ASP A 42 -9.12 -0.50 -21.70
N ARG A 43 -9.17 -0.82 -20.41
CA ARG A 43 -9.36 0.16 -19.32
C ARG A 43 -8.11 0.28 -18.46
N GLY A 44 -7.70 1.52 -18.19
CA GLY A 44 -6.67 1.82 -17.20
C GLY A 44 -7.19 1.65 -15.76
N LEU A 45 -6.51 0.84 -14.96
CA LEU A 45 -6.68 0.73 -13.51
C LEU A 45 -5.44 1.31 -12.80
N ARG A 46 -5.67 2.19 -11.83
CA ARG A 46 -4.63 2.64 -10.90
C ARG A 46 -4.70 1.79 -9.64
N VAL A 47 -3.56 1.27 -9.20
CA VAL A 47 -3.45 0.39 -8.03
C VAL A 47 -2.41 0.94 -7.07
N LEU A 48 -2.76 1.01 -5.79
CA LEU A 48 -1.81 1.25 -4.71
C LEU A 48 -1.47 -0.09 -4.05
N VAL A 49 -0.17 -0.34 -3.86
CA VAL A 49 0.34 -1.57 -3.24
C VAL A 49 1.19 -1.18 -2.04
N ALA A 50 0.72 -1.54 -0.86
CA ALA A 50 1.52 -1.48 0.36
C ALA A 50 2.33 -2.78 0.50
N TYR A 51 3.66 -2.65 0.55
CA TYR A 51 4.57 -3.77 0.75
C TYR A 51 4.80 -4.10 2.22
N GLY A 52 4.12 -3.39 3.11
CA GLY A 52 4.13 -3.59 4.53
C GLY A 52 2.78 -3.25 5.14
N ARG A 53 2.60 -3.67 6.40
CA ARG A 53 1.44 -3.35 7.22
C ARG A 53 1.83 -3.52 8.67
N THR A 54 1.12 -2.82 9.54
CA THR A 54 1.19 -3.00 10.98
C THR A 54 0.13 -4.01 11.41
N HIS A 55 0.42 -4.75 12.47
CA HIS A 55 -0.43 -5.79 13.05
C HIS A 55 -0.79 -5.43 14.48
N LEU A 56 -1.93 -5.94 14.94
CA LEU A 56 -2.41 -5.68 16.29
C LEU A 56 -1.44 -6.18 17.37
N TYR A 57 -0.75 -7.31 17.13
CA TYR A 57 0.21 -7.87 18.08
C TYR A 57 1.46 -7.00 18.30
N GLU A 58 1.70 -6.01 17.44
CA GLU A 58 2.84 -5.09 17.58
C GLU A 58 2.62 -4.05 18.69
N GLY A 59 1.45 -4.03 19.34
CA GLY A 59 1.21 -3.24 20.56
C GLY A 59 0.69 -1.81 20.36
N HIS A 60 0.37 -1.42 19.13
CA HIS A 60 -0.02 -0.04 18.78
C HIS A 60 -1.54 0.25 18.88
N GLY A 61 -2.35 -0.74 19.28
CA GLY A 61 -3.81 -0.66 19.23
C GLY A 61 -4.36 -0.79 17.80
N SER A 62 -5.69 -0.75 17.65
CA SER A 62 -6.35 -1.00 16.36
C SER A 62 -6.28 0.20 15.39
N ALA A 63 -6.18 1.43 15.91
CA ALA A 63 -6.20 2.63 15.06
C ALA A 63 -5.02 2.68 14.08
N PRO A 64 -3.75 2.48 14.50
CA PRO A 64 -2.61 2.41 13.56
C PRO A 64 -2.66 1.24 12.58
N VAL A 65 -3.34 0.13 12.92
CA VAL A 65 -3.49 -1.05 12.06
C VAL A 65 -4.37 -0.75 10.84
N VAL A 66 -5.40 0.07 11.02
CA VAL A 66 -6.36 0.40 9.94
C VAL A 66 -6.10 1.75 9.28
N ALA A 67 -5.10 2.51 9.75
CA ALA A 67 -4.83 3.87 9.29
C ALA A 67 -4.62 3.95 7.77
N LEU A 68 -3.85 3.02 7.19
CA LEU A 68 -3.60 2.98 5.74
C LEU A 68 -4.90 2.83 4.92
N ALA A 69 -5.84 2.01 5.37
CA ALA A 69 -7.10 1.78 4.65
C ALA A 69 -8.06 2.98 4.73
N ARG A 70 -7.77 3.97 5.57
CA ARG A 70 -8.55 5.19 5.75
C ARG A 70 -7.89 6.42 5.10
N ALA A 71 -6.67 6.27 4.58
CA ALA A 71 -5.88 7.34 3.97
C ALA A 71 -6.32 7.67 2.54
#